data_AF-A0A7G2SDW8-F1
#
_entry.id   AF-A0A7G2SDW8-F1
#
_cell.length_a   1.000
_cell.length_b   1.000
_cell.length_c   1.000
_cell.angle_alpha   90.00
_cell.angle_beta   90.00
_cell.angle_gamma   90.00
#
_symmetry.space_group_name_H-M   'P 1'
#
loop_
_entity.id
_entity.type
_entity.pdbx_description
1 polymer ?
#
loop_
_entity_poly.entity_id
_entity_poly.type
_entity_poly.pdbx_seq_one_letter_code
_entity_poly.pdbx_strand_id
1 'polypeptide(L)'
;MSNLKLDKHTYASLCALLDGRDEVKMCYMTWAIRLDATTVAIRYHHTNIITYTDDGHVYLNNGGWYTRTTLFRMARATGLPVRQKDWTWYVGDEEYYNGMCVALPESDDTPKPTLIPALDCYGIG
;
A
#
# COMPACT_ATOMS: atom_id res chain seq x y z
N MET A 1 -16.18 14.95 -1.37
CA MET A 1 -15.16 14.54 -2.34
C MET A 1 -13.82 14.96 -1.78
N SER A 2 -12.95 14.03 -1.44
CA SER A 2 -11.61 14.32 -0.89
C SER A 2 -10.73 14.87 -2.01
N ASN A 3 -10.29 16.13 -1.92
CA ASN A 3 -9.28 16.76 -2.81
C ASN A 3 -7.86 16.18 -2.62
N LEU A 4 -7.79 14.89 -2.27
CA LEU A 4 -6.52 14.22 -2.02
C LEU A 4 -5.88 13.90 -3.37
N LYS A 5 -4.89 14.70 -3.75
CA LYS A 5 -3.99 14.41 -4.87
C LYS A 5 -2.98 13.36 -4.43
N LEU A 6 -3.41 12.10 -4.46
CA LEU A 6 -2.53 10.95 -4.32
C LEU A 6 -2.72 10.13 -5.59
N ASP A 7 -1.63 9.91 -6.32
CA ASP A 7 -1.65 9.11 -7.54
C ASP A 7 -1.32 7.66 -7.22
N LYS A 8 -1.49 6.76 -8.20
CA LYS A 8 -1.06 5.37 -8.07
C LYS A 8 0.46 5.36 -7.98
N HIS A 9 1.00 4.60 -7.04
CA HIS A 9 2.42 4.46 -6.79
C HIS A 9 2.86 3.00 -6.82
N THR A 10 4.09 2.82 -7.28
CA THR A 10 4.89 1.58 -7.23
C THR A 10 6.19 1.82 -6.48
N TYR A 11 6.91 0.76 -6.14
CA TYR A 11 8.26 0.83 -5.53
C TYR A 11 9.18 1.79 -6.29
N ALA A 12 9.29 1.61 -7.61
CA ALA A 12 10.13 2.44 -8.46
C ALA A 12 9.72 3.93 -8.45
N SER A 13 8.41 4.21 -8.50
CA SER A 13 7.91 5.59 -8.47
C SER A 13 8.19 6.30 -7.14
N LEU A 14 8.11 5.57 -6.02
CA LEU A 14 8.40 6.12 -4.69
C LEU A 14 9.89 6.31 -4.48
N CYS A 15 10.72 5.39 -4.99
CA CYS A 15 12.16 5.56 -5.00
C CYS A 15 12.59 6.79 -5.81
N ALA A 16 12.00 7.01 -6.99
CA ALA A 16 12.21 8.20 -7.79
C ALA A 16 11.74 9.49 -7.07
N LEU A 17 10.61 9.43 -6.37
CA LEU A 17 10.11 10.56 -5.57
C LEU A 17 11.04 10.90 -4.38
N LEU A 18 11.61 9.87 -3.74
CA LEU A 18 12.52 10.05 -2.61
C LEU A 18 13.86 10.66 -3.02
N ASP A 19 14.36 10.36 -4.23
CA ASP A 19 15.59 10.97 -4.78
C ASP A 19 16.77 10.96 -3.79
N GLY A 20 17.01 9.79 -3.17
CA GLY A 20 18.05 9.59 -2.17
C GLY A 20 17.74 10.11 -0.75
N ARG A 21 16.56 10.69 -0.52
CA ARG A 21 16.09 11.13 0.81
C ARG A 21 15.43 9.98 1.58
N ASP A 22 15.35 10.13 2.90
CA ASP A 22 14.67 9.17 3.77
C ASP A 22 13.15 9.36 3.78
N GLU A 23 12.66 10.60 3.66
CA GLU A 23 11.22 10.88 3.61
C GLU A 23 10.87 12.11 2.77
N VAL A 24 9.71 12.03 2.10
CA VAL A 24 9.13 13.11 1.30
C VAL A 24 7.65 13.23 1.61
N LYS A 25 7.19 14.45 1.92
CA LYS A 25 5.78 14.72 2.16
C LYS A 25 5.00 14.68 0.84
N MET A 26 4.00 13.81 0.76
CA MET A 26 3.17 13.66 -0.45
C MET A 26 1.93 14.56 -0.38
N CYS A 27 1.21 14.48 0.75
CA CYS A 27 -0.01 15.25 0.98
C CYS A 27 -0.34 15.37 2.48
N TYR A 28 -1.59 15.68 2.83
CA TYR A 28 -1.98 15.93 4.22
C TYR A 28 -1.70 14.72 5.12
N MET A 29 -0.75 14.92 6.04
CA MET A 29 -0.25 13.93 7.01
C MET A 29 0.20 12.61 6.39
N THR A 30 0.53 12.62 5.09
CA THR A 30 0.93 11.43 4.32
C THR A 30 2.32 11.65 3.73
N TRP A 31 3.20 10.68 3.96
CA TRP A 31 4.62 10.76 3.64
C TRP A 31 5.03 9.49 2.89
N ALA A 32 5.88 9.64 1.88
CA ALA A 32 6.69 8.54 1.36
C ALA A 32 7.93 8.43 2.25
N ILE A 33 8.27 7.22 2.68
CA ILE A 33 9.43 6.96 3.51
C ILE A 33 10.22 5.78 2.96
N ARG A 34 11.55 5.85 3.08
CA ARG A 34 12.44 4.71 2.89
C ARG A 34 12.52 3.95 4.22
N LEU A 35 12.28 2.64 4.19
CA LEU A 35 12.45 1.80 5.37
C LEU A 35 13.81 1.10 5.34
N ASP A 36 14.18 0.56 4.17
CA ASP A 36 15.50 -0.04 3.92
C ASP A 36 15.88 0.06 2.43
N ALA A 37 16.85 -0.73 1.99
CA ALA A 37 17.35 -0.74 0.61
C ALA A 37 16.35 -1.33 -0.41
N THR A 38 15.44 -2.17 0.06
CA THR A 38 14.49 -2.99 -0.73
C THR A 38 13.04 -2.61 -0.46
N THR A 39 12.77 -1.78 0.54
CA THR A 39 11.41 -1.44 0.96
C THR A 39 11.20 0.06 1.14
N VAL A 40 10.05 0.52 0.64
CA VAL A 40 9.56 1.89 0.78
C VAL A 40 8.11 1.86 1.24
N ALA A 41 7.70 2.82 2.06
CA ALA A 41 6.35 2.85 2.60
C ALA A 41 5.66 4.19 2.39
N ILE A 42 4.34 4.15 2.35
CA ILE A 42 3.48 5.32 2.48
C ILE A 42 2.98 5.35 3.93
N ARG A 43 3.45 6.34 4.69
CA ARG A 43 3.10 6.57 6.08
C ARG A 43 1.98 7.59 6.18
N TYR A 44 0.89 7.23 6.86
CA TYR A 44 -0.17 8.16 7.24
C TYR A 44 -0.13 8.37 8.76
N HIS A 45 0.04 9.62 9.19
CA HIS A 45 0.43 9.96 10.56
C HIS A 45 1.69 9.20 11.00
N HIS A 46 1.53 8.19 11.86
CA HIS A 46 2.63 7.37 12.40
C HIS A 46 2.49 5.89 12.01
N THR A 47 1.62 5.58 11.05
CA THR A 47 1.35 4.21 10.59
C THR A 47 1.77 4.07 9.14
N ASN A 48 2.60 3.07 8.84
CA ASN A 48 2.95 2.70 7.47
C ASN A 48 1.77 1.96 6.87
N ILE A 49 0.89 2.69 6.18
CA ILE A 49 -0.38 2.13 5.72
C ILE A 49 -0.21 1.23 4.50
N ILE A 50 0.87 1.47 3.74
CA ILE A 50 1.24 0.69 2.57
C ILE A 50 2.75 0.53 2.61
N THR A 51 3.25 -0.68 2.42
CA THR A 51 4.68 -0.95 2.21
C THR A 51 4.85 -1.64 0.87
N TYR A 52 5.69 -1.09 0.02
CA TYR A 52 6.09 -1.65 -1.27
C TYR A 52 7.48 -2.25 -1.12
N THR A 53 7.65 -3.44 -1.64
CA THR A 53 8.92 -4.13 -1.78
C THR A 53 9.38 -4.08 -3.23
N ASP A 54 10.67 -4.30 -3.45
CA ASP A 54 11.29 -4.32 -4.77
C ASP A 54 10.93 -5.56 -5.61
N ASP A 55 10.48 -6.63 -4.97
CA ASP A 55 9.94 -7.86 -5.58
C ASP A 55 8.47 -7.75 -6.05
N GLY A 56 7.85 -6.58 -5.93
CA GLY A 56 6.48 -6.33 -6.41
C GLY A 56 5.37 -6.67 -5.41
N HIS A 57 5.70 -7.03 -4.18
CA HIS A 57 4.72 -7.18 -3.11
C HIS A 57 4.31 -5.84 -2.48
N VAL A 58 3.06 -5.82 -1.99
CA VAL A 58 2.48 -4.70 -1.27
C VAL A 58 1.80 -5.17 -0.02
N TYR A 59 2.21 -4.61 1.11
CA TYR A 59 1.63 -4.86 2.42
C TYR A 59 0.68 -3.74 2.80
N LEU A 60 -0.56 -4.08 3.17
CA LEU A 60 -1.59 -3.15 3.59
C LEU A 60 -1.82 -3.22 5.09
N ASN A 61 -1.59 -2.10 5.79
CA ASN A 61 -1.70 -2.03 7.25
C ASN A 61 -2.58 -0.84 7.64
N ASN A 62 -3.54 -1.05 8.54
CA ASN A 62 -4.43 0.02 9.00
C ASN A 62 -4.00 0.59 10.36
N GLY A 63 -3.02 -0.01 11.03
CA GLY A 63 -2.54 0.37 12.36
C GLY A 63 -3.63 0.30 13.44
N GLY A 64 -4.66 -0.54 13.23
CA GLY A 64 -5.85 -0.60 14.08
C GLY A 64 -6.93 0.44 13.74
N TRP A 65 -6.71 1.31 12.74
CA TRP A 65 -7.64 2.38 12.37
C TRP A 65 -8.53 2.00 11.19
N TYR A 66 -9.79 1.67 11.47
CA TYR A 66 -10.82 1.40 10.46
C TYR A 66 -11.51 2.69 9.98
N THR A 67 -10.73 3.64 9.48
CA THR A 67 -11.27 4.93 8.98
C THR A 67 -11.39 4.95 7.47
N ARG A 68 -12.43 5.64 6.95
CA ARG A 68 -12.60 5.87 5.51
C ARG A 68 -11.38 6.53 4.87
N THR A 69 -10.65 7.35 5.61
CA THR A 69 -9.47 8.07 5.10
C THR A 69 -8.29 7.13 4.89
N THR A 70 -8.07 6.16 5.78
CA THR A 70 -7.06 5.11 5.59
C THR A 70 -7.41 4.25 4.39
N LEU A 71 -8.66 3.78 4.30
CA LEU A 71 -9.16 2.99 3.16
C LEU A 71 -8.98 3.73 1.84
N PHE A 72 -9.39 5.00 1.77
CA PHE A 72 -9.29 5.79 0.53
C PHE A 72 -7.84 5.99 0.09
N ARG A 73 -6.90 6.19 1.04
CA ARG A 73 -5.47 6.29 0.72
C ARG A 73 -4.91 4.98 0.20
N MET A 74 -5.24 3.86 0.86
CA MET A 74 -4.82 2.53 0.41
C MET A 74 -5.32 2.25 -1.00
N ALA A 75 -6.62 2.43 -1.25
CA ALA A 75 -7.20 2.25 -2.58
C ALA A 75 -6.52 3.13 -3.64
N ARG A 76 -6.32 4.42 -3.33
CA ARG A 76 -5.83 5.38 -4.31
C ARG A 76 -4.35 5.20 -4.64
N ALA A 77 -3.50 4.99 -3.63
CA ALA A 77 -2.08 4.82 -3.84
C ALA A 77 -1.71 3.47 -4.44
N THR A 78 -2.41 2.39 -4.09
CA THR A 78 -2.13 1.07 -4.68
C THR A 78 -2.84 0.85 -6.01
N GLY A 79 -3.96 1.54 -6.24
CA GLY A 79 -4.87 1.21 -7.34
C GLY A 79 -5.68 -0.07 -7.12
N LEU A 80 -5.55 -0.71 -5.95
CA LEU A 80 -6.33 -1.89 -5.61
C LEU A 80 -7.79 -1.53 -5.32
N PRO A 81 -8.76 -2.43 -5.62
CA PRO A 81 -10.16 -2.24 -5.30
C PRO A 81 -10.43 -2.45 -3.80
N VAL A 82 -9.94 -1.54 -2.96
CA VAL A 82 -10.19 -1.56 -1.51
C VAL A 82 -11.53 -0.87 -1.22
N ARG A 83 -12.47 -1.60 -0.60
CA ARG A 83 -13.83 -1.13 -0.33
C ARG A 83 -14.33 -1.57 1.04
N GLN A 84 -15.32 -0.85 1.57
CA GLN A 84 -16.01 -1.23 2.81
C GLN A 84 -17.43 -1.67 2.48
N LYS A 85 -17.87 -2.79 3.08
CA LYS A 85 -19.24 -3.28 3.04
C LYS A 85 -19.59 -3.82 4.43
N ASP A 86 -20.70 -3.36 5.00
CA ASP A 86 -21.20 -3.83 6.31
C ASP A 86 -20.13 -3.81 7.40
N TRP A 87 -19.47 -2.65 7.55
CA TRP A 87 -18.34 -2.40 8.48
C TRP A 87 -17.06 -3.20 8.21
N THR A 88 -17.09 -4.14 7.28
CA THR A 88 -15.98 -5.01 6.91
C THR A 88 -15.24 -4.45 5.69
N TRP A 89 -13.92 -4.51 5.70
CA TRP A 89 -13.10 -4.05 4.58
C TRP A 89 -12.78 -5.23 3.66
N TYR A 90 -12.65 -4.94 2.37
CA TYR A 90 -12.36 -5.93 1.34
C TYR A 90 -11.30 -5.39 0.39
N VAL A 91 -10.39 -6.24 -0.05
CA VAL A 91 -9.46 -5.99 -1.16
C VAL A 91 -9.88 -6.88 -2.32
N GLY A 92 -10.56 -6.31 -3.31
CA GLY A 92 -11.22 -7.08 -4.36
C GLY A 92 -12.42 -7.86 -3.81
N ASP A 93 -12.31 -9.18 -3.84
CA ASP A 93 -13.35 -10.11 -3.35
C ASP A 93 -13.02 -10.71 -1.98
N GLU A 94 -11.80 -10.51 -1.48
CA GLU A 94 -11.37 -11.05 -0.19
C GLU A 94 -11.53 -10.04 0.94
N GLU A 95 -11.81 -10.55 2.13
CA GLU A 95 -11.86 -9.76 3.35
C GLU A 95 -10.45 -9.28 3.72
N TYR A 96 -10.35 -7.98 3.97
CA TYR A 96 -9.12 -7.35 4.40
C TYR A 96 -8.79 -7.74 5.84
N TYR A 97 -7.52 -8.08 6.08
CA TYR A 97 -6.95 -8.18 7.41
C TYR A 97 -5.69 -7.31 7.53
N ASN A 98 -5.37 -6.90 8.75
CA ASN A 98 -4.23 -6.04 9.00
C ASN A 98 -2.90 -6.75 8.68
N GLY A 99 -2.08 -6.14 7.82
CA GLY A 99 -0.82 -6.72 7.38
C GLY A 99 -0.95 -7.65 6.16
N MET A 100 -2.10 -7.65 5.47
CA MET A 100 -2.31 -8.42 4.25
C MET A 100 -1.27 -8.07 3.17
N CYS A 101 -0.71 -9.12 2.55
CA CYS A 101 0.21 -9.00 1.42
C CYS A 101 -0.52 -9.25 0.11
N VAL A 102 -0.24 -8.42 -0.89
CA VAL A 102 -0.82 -8.48 -2.24
C VAL A 102 0.29 -8.36 -3.27
N ALA A 103 0.37 -9.26 -4.25
CA ALA A 103 1.23 -9.06 -5.40
C ALA A 103 0.55 -8.08 -6.36
N LEU A 104 1.22 -6.95 -6.63
CA LEU A 104 0.77 -6.06 -7.70
C LEU A 104 1.29 -6.61 -9.04
N PRO A 105 0.42 -6.75 -10.06
CA PRO A 105 0.89 -7.01 -11.41
C PRO A 105 1.81 -5.88 -11.88
N GLU A 106 3.03 -6.21 -12.30
CA GLU A 106 4.06 -5.24 -12.71
C GLU A 106 3.69 -4.45 -13.99
N SER A 107 2.69 -4.91 -14.77
CA SER A 107 2.21 -4.24 -15.98
C SER A 107 0.69 -4.11 -16.01
N ASP A 108 0.17 -3.03 -16.61
CA ASP A 108 -1.26 -2.81 -16.82
C ASP A 108 -1.92 -3.86 -17.76
N ASP A 109 -1.15 -4.82 -18.28
CA ASP A 109 -1.56 -5.89 -19.20
C ASP A 109 -1.74 -7.28 -18.54
N THR A 110 -1.58 -7.39 -17.22
CA THR A 110 -1.74 -8.66 -16.50
C THR A 110 -3.07 -8.78 -15.75
N PRO A 111 -3.60 -10.02 -15.60
CA PRO A 111 -4.91 -10.26 -15.00
C PRO A 111 -4.94 -9.85 -13.52
N LYS A 112 -6.17 -9.68 -13.02
CA LYS A 112 -6.60 -9.36 -11.65
C LYS A 112 -5.52 -9.63 -10.56
N PRO A 113 -5.25 -8.67 -9.65
CA PRO A 113 -4.26 -8.82 -8.59
C PRO A 113 -4.48 -10.13 -7.83
N THR A 114 -3.45 -10.97 -7.78
CA THR A 114 -3.49 -12.27 -7.12
C THR A 114 -3.02 -12.09 -5.69
N LEU A 115 -3.84 -12.52 -4.74
CA LEU A 115 -3.55 -12.43 -3.31
C LEU A 115 -2.62 -13.58 -2.94
N ILE A 116 -1.54 -13.26 -2.22
CA ILE A 116 -0.59 -14.27 -1.74
C ILE A 116 -0.94 -14.56 -0.28
N PRO A 117 -1.23 -15.82 0.08
CA PRO A 117 -1.51 -16.18 1.45
C PRO A 117 -0.30 -15.87 2.35
N ALA A 118 -0.55 -15.38 3.57
CA ALA A 118 0.45 -14.85 4.50
C ALA A 118 1.57 -15.84 4.91
N LEU A 119 1.47 -17.13 4.55
CA LEU A 119 2.50 -18.13 4.85
C LEU A 119 3.70 -18.09 3.89
N ASP A 120 3.55 -17.56 2.68
CA ASP A 120 4.61 -17.62 1.67
C ASP A 120 5.54 -16.39 1.67
N CYS A 121 5.24 -15.37 2.49
CA CYS A 121 6.04 -14.14 2.59
C CYS A 121 7.25 -14.26 3.55
N TYR A 122 7.35 -15.34 4.34
CA TYR A 122 8.48 -15.58 5.23
C TYR A 122 9.43 -16.63 4.63
N GLY A 123 10.07 -16.29 3.51
CA GLY A 123 11.24 -16.98 3.01
C GLY A 123 12.50 -16.55 3.77
N ILE A 124 12.58 -16.85 5.07
CA ILE A 124 13.85 -16.80 5.80
C ILE A 124 14.43 -18.22 5.76
N GLY A 125 15.36 -18.44 4.82
CA GLY A 125 16.27 -19.58 4.77
C GLY A 125 17.70 -19.07 4.83
#